data_AF-A0A4D6NCH7-F1
#
_entry.id   AF-A0A4D6NCH7-F1
#
_cell.length_a   1.000
_cell.length_b   1.000
_cell.length_c   1.000
_cell.angle_alpha   90.00
_cell.angle_beta   90.00
_cell.angle_gamma   90.00
#
_symmetry.space_group_name_H-M   'P 1'
#
loop_
_entity.id
_entity.type
_entity.pdbx_description
1 polymer ?
#
loop_
_entity_poly.entity_id
_entity_poly.type
_entity_poly.pdbx_seq_one_letter_code
_entity_poly.pdbx_strand_id
1 'polypeptide(L)'
;MVMKSKRKKTQSLFFDIKSKSKRVSLKKKYKVIRKVKEHNRKKAKEAKKLRLSGKNKVEKDPDIPNNWPFKEQELKALEARRTKAIEELEQKKAERK
;
A
#
# COMPACT_ATOMS: atom_id res chain seq x y z
N MET A 1 -61.96 -6.55 -48.48
CA MET A 1 -61.45 -7.65 -47.62
C MET A 1 -60.17 -7.19 -46.93
N VAL A 2 -60.21 -6.88 -45.62
CA VAL A 2 -59.04 -6.39 -44.86
C VAL A 2 -58.47 -7.53 -44.03
N MET A 3 -57.29 -8.03 -44.42
CA MET A 3 -56.58 -9.06 -43.65
C MET A 3 -55.92 -8.42 -42.43
N LYS A 4 -56.42 -8.75 -41.22
CA LYS A 4 -55.88 -8.25 -39.94
C LYS A 4 -54.50 -8.85 -39.67
N SER A 5 -53.48 -8.01 -39.69
CA SER A 5 -52.11 -8.33 -39.26
C SER A 5 -52.09 -8.70 -37.77
N LYS A 6 -51.70 -9.94 -37.46
CA LYS A 6 -51.43 -10.38 -36.09
C LYS A 6 -50.06 -9.83 -35.68
N ARG A 7 -50.04 -8.66 -35.02
CA ARG A 7 -48.85 -8.19 -34.30
C ARG A 7 -48.53 -9.20 -33.19
N LYS A 8 -47.49 -10.01 -33.38
CA LYS A 8 -46.90 -10.82 -32.31
C LYS A 8 -46.41 -9.85 -31.23
N LYS A 9 -47.07 -9.86 -30.08
CA LYS A 9 -46.67 -9.09 -28.90
C LYS A 9 -45.36 -9.71 -28.41
N THR A 10 -44.23 -9.14 -28.82
CA THR A 10 -42.93 -9.44 -28.24
C THR A 10 -42.99 -9.01 -26.78
N GLN A 11 -43.28 -9.94 -25.89
CA GLN A 11 -43.06 -9.73 -24.47
C GLN A 11 -41.55 -9.52 -24.31
N SER A 12 -41.15 -8.28 -24.09
CA SER A 12 -39.82 -7.98 -23.60
C SER A 12 -39.65 -8.76 -22.30
N LEU A 13 -38.87 -9.84 -22.36
CA LEU A 13 -38.33 -10.51 -21.19
C LEU A 13 -37.36 -9.53 -20.53
N PHE A 14 -37.90 -8.60 -19.75
CA PHE A 14 -37.13 -7.91 -18.72
C PHE A 14 -36.85 -8.97 -17.64
N PHE A 15 -35.81 -9.76 -17.89
CA PHE A 15 -35.25 -10.66 -16.91
C PHE A 15 -34.61 -9.78 -15.84
N ASP A 16 -35.40 -9.49 -14.82
CA ASP A 16 -35.01 -8.65 -13.70
C ASP A 16 -33.76 -9.27 -13.03
N ILE A 17 -32.59 -8.68 -13.26
CA ILE A 17 -31.32 -9.15 -12.67
C ILE A 17 -31.42 -8.86 -11.18
N LYS A 18 -31.96 -9.83 -10.44
CA LYS A 18 -32.19 -9.71 -9.00
C LYS A 18 -30.86 -9.46 -8.30
N SER A 19 -30.65 -8.21 -7.88
CA SER A 19 -29.42 -7.80 -7.21
C SER A 19 -29.28 -8.54 -5.87
N LYS A 20 -28.04 -8.91 -5.52
CA LYS A 20 -27.77 -9.60 -4.25
C LYS A 20 -28.03 -8.64 -3.08
N SER A 21 -28.65 -9.16 -2.03
CA SER A 21 -28.84 -8.42 -0.79
C SER A 21 -27.50 -8.06 -0.15
N LYS A 22 -27.40 -6.82 0.33
CA LYS A 22 -26.25 -6.31 1.11
C LYS A 22 -26.26 -6.84 2.56
N ARG A 23 -27.33 -7.52 3.00
CA ARG A 23 -27.44 -8.09 4.35
C ARG A 23 -26.44 -9.22 4.52
N VAL A 24 -25.67 -9.15 5.61
CA VAL A 24 -24.67 -10.15 5.95
C VAL A 24 -25.16 -10.95 7.15
N SER A 25 -25.15 -12.28 7.06
CA SER A 25 -25.49 -13.11 8.22
C SER A 25 -24.43 -12.98 9.31
N LEU A 26 -24.84 -13.12 10.58
CA LEU A 26 -23.94 -13.05 11.73
C LEU A 26 -22.79 -14.07 11.62
N LYS A 27 -23.06 -15.28 11.12
CA LYS A 27 -22.05 -16.30 10.82
C LYS A 27 -20.96 -15.78 9.88
N LYS A 28 -21.34 -15.05 8.82
CA LYS A 28 -20.37 -14.44 7.89
C LYS A 28 -19.59 -13.30 8.56
N LYS A 29 -20.25 -12.43 9.32
CA LYS A 29 -19.61 -11.34 10.10
C LYS A 29 -18.52 -11.90 11.03
N TYR A 30 -18.85 -12.87 11.88
CA TYR A 30 -17.89 -13.45 12.82
C TYR A 30 -16.79 -14.25 12.11
N LYS A 31 -17.08 -14.92 10.99
CA LYS A 31 -16.06 -15.60 10.16
C LYS A 31 -15.05 -14.60 9.59
N VAL A 32 -15.49 -13.44 9.11
CA VAL A 32 -14.61 -12.39 8.60
C VAL A 32 -13.75 -11.82 9.72
N ILE A 33 -14.35 -11.46 10.86
CA ILE A 33 -13.60 -10.94 12.02
C ILE A 33 -12.51 -11.92 12.46
N ARG A 34 -12.85 -13.22 12.55
CA ARG A 34 -11.88 -14.27 12.91
C ARG A 34 -10.72 -14.36 11.92
N LYS A 35 -11.02 -14.35 10.61
CA LYS A 35 -10.01 -14.39 9.54
C LYS A 35 -9.09 -13.17 9.57
N VAL A 36 -9.64 -11.97 9.76
CA VAL A 36 -8.86 -10.73 9.85
C VAL A 36 -7.94 -10.74 11.08
N LYS A 37 -8.48 -11.15 12.24
CA LYS A 37 -7.67 -11.29 13.47
C LYS A 37 -6.51 -12.28 13.29
N GLU A 38 -6.78 -13.43 12.68
CA GLU A 38 -5.75 -14.44 12.41
C GLU A 38 -4.68 -13.92 11.45
N HIS A 39 -5.09 -13.25 10.36
CA HIS A 39 -4.19 -12.64 9.39
C HIS A 39 -3.28 -11.59 10.02
N ASN A 40 -3.86 -10.68 10.81
CA ASN A 40 -3.10 -9.65 11.50
C ASN A 40 -2.13 -10.24 12.54
N ARG A 41 -2.53 -11.31 13.24
CA ARG A 41 -1.64 -12.05 14.14
C ARG A 41 -0.46 -12.68 13.41
N LYS A 42 -0.68 -13.25 12.21
CA LYS A 42 0.40 -13.81 11.36
C LYS A 42 1.34 -12.71 10.89
N LYS A 43 0.81 -11.62 10.31
CA LYS A 43 1.60 -10.45 9.89
C LYS A 43 2.44 -9.86 11.03
N ALA A 44 1.89 -9.75 12.24
CA ALA A 44 2.63 -9.25 13.40
C ALA A 44 3.79 -10.18 13.80
N LYS A 45 3.59 -11.50 13.74
CA LYS A 45 4.66 -12.48 14.02
C LYS A 45 5.76 -12.42 12.96
N GLU A 46 5.39 -12.32 11.68
CA GLU A 46 6.33 -12.18 10.56
C GLU A 46 7.15 -10.89 10.67
N ALA A 47 6.49 -9.76 10.97
CA ALA A 47 7.16 -8.48 11.20
C ALA A 47 8.13 -8.55 12.39
N LYS A 48 7.72 -9.19 13.51
CA LYS A 48 8.63 -9.41 14.65
C LYS A 48 9.83 -10.27 14.26
N LYS A 49 9.63 -11.35 13.49
CA LYS A 49 10.72 -12.19 12.98
C LYS A 49 11.68 -11.40 12.08
N LEU A 50 11.16 -10.57 11.19
CA LEU A 50 11.96 -9.72 10.32
C LEU A 50 12.81 -8.72 11.12
N ARG A 51 12.22 -8.08 12.14
CA ARG A 51 12.95 -7.17 13.06
C ARG A 51 14.09 -7.87 13.80
N LEU A 52 13.88 -9.11 14.22
CA LEU A 52 14.90 -9.92 14.92
C LEU A 52 15.99 -10.45 13.99
N SER A 53 15.69 -10.62 12.69
CA SER A 53 16.62 -11.16 11.70
C SER A 53 17.77 -10.19 11.33
N GLY A 54 17.84 -8.99 11.92
CA GLY A 54 18.89 -7.99 11.67
C GLY A 54 18.88 -7.35 10.28
N LYS A 55 18.07 -7.88 9.35
CA LYS A 55 17.88 -7.37 7.99
C LYS A 55 16.80 -6.29 7.95
N ASN A 56 16.92 -5.30 8.83
CA ASN A 56 16.11 -4.09 8.70
C ASN A 56 16.59 -3.41 7.42
N LYS A 57 15.74 -3.39 6.39
CA LYS A 57 15.97 -2.52 5.24
C LYS A 57 16.05 -1.12 5.83
N VAL A 58 17.23 -0.51 5.79
CA VAL A 58 17.39 0.91 6.07
C VAL A 58 16.35 1.61 5.19
N GLU A 59 15.43 2.34 5.83
CA GLU A 59 14.46 3.16 5.12
C GLU A 59 15.28 4.09 4.23
N LYS A 60 15.20 3.86 2.93
CA LYS A 60 15.84 4.76 1.97
C LYS A 60 14.92 5.96 1.87
N ASP A 61 15.45 7.12 2.22
CA ASP A 61 14.75 8.38 1.99
C ASP A 61 14.32 8.42 0.52
N PRO A 62 13.08 8.83 0.21
CA PRO A 62 12.66 8.98 -1.16
C PRO A 62 13.59 10.00 -1.84
N ASP A 63 14.34 9.54 -2.84
CA ASP A 63 15.32 10.38 -3.55
C ASP A 63 14.66 11.65 -4.09
N ILE A 64 15.41 12.74 -4.03
CA ILE A 64 15.02 14.03 -4.59
C ILE A 64 14.67 13.86 -6.08
N PRO A 65 13.44 14.20 -6.51
CA PRO A 65 13.02 14.05 -7.89
C PRO A 65 13.94 14.77 -8.87
N ASN A 66 14.24 14.15 -10.02
CA ASN A 66 15.18 14.70 -11.01
C ASN A 66 14.74 16.02 -11.65
N ASN A 67 13.43 16.29 -11.67
CA ASN A 67 12.85 17.45 -12.32
C ASN A 67 12.86 18.71 -11.43
N TRP A 68 13.46 18.64 -10.24
CA TRP A 68 13.48 19.77 -9.32
C TRP A 68 14.66 20.71 -9.64
N PRO A 69 14.41 22.00 -9.95
CA PRO A 69 15.44 22.96 -10.36
C PRO A 69 16.61 23.16 -9.39
N PHE A 70 16.45 22.82 -8.10
CA PHE A 70 17.49 22.98 -7.08
C PHE A 70 18.14 21.66 -6.65
N LYS A 71 17.90 20.56 -7.37
CA LYS A 71 18.43 19.23 -7.03
C LYS A 71 19.96 19.23 -6.85
N GLU A 72 20.69 19.89 -7.74
CA GLU A 72 22.16 19.96 -7.68
C GLU A 72 22.65 20.77 -6.47
N GLN A 73 21.95 21.86 -6.14
CA GLN A 73 22.27 22.69 -4.98
C GLN A 73 22.01 21.93 -3.68
N GLU A 74 20.91 21.20 -3.59
CA GLU A 74 20.55 20.40 -2.42
C GLU A 74 21.49 19.20 -2.22
N LEU A 75 21.86 18.51 -3.31
CA LEU A 75 22.82 17.40 -3.25
C LEU A 75 24.19 17.88 -2.76
N LYS A 76 24.67 19.02 -3.28
CA LYS A 76 25.92 19.65 -2.83
C LYS A 76 25.87 20.04 -1.36
N ALA A 77 24.74 20.56 -0.87
CA ALA A 77 24.55 20.90 0.53
C ALA A 77 24.54 19.65 1.44
N LEU A 78 23.93 18.55 0.99
CA LEU A 78 23.92 17.26 1.69
C LEU A 78 25.32 16.64 1.76
N GLU A 79 26.08 16.64 0.67
CA GLU A 79 27.46 16.17 0.62
C GLU A 79 28.34 16.95 1.61
N ALA A 80 28.23 18.29 1.62
CA ALA A 80 28.97 19.14 2.55
C ALA A 80 28.62 18.87 4.03
N ARG A 81 27.38 18.45 4.33
CA ARG A 81 27.00 18.02 5.69
C ARG A 81 27.61 16.66 6.04
N ARG A 82 27.66 15.72 5.09
CA ARG A 82 28.25 14.40 5.29
C ARG A 82 29.75 14.47 5.52
N THR A 83 30.47 15.28 4.74
CA THR A 83 31.93 15.45 4.89
C THR A 83 32.28 16.03 6.26
N LYS A 84 31.62 17.11 6.68
CA LYS A 84 31.82 17.71 8.01
C LYS A 84 31.60 16.73 9.16
N ALA A 85 30.53 15.92 9.07
CA ALA A 85 30.23 14.92 10.09
C ALA A 85 31.29 13.80 10.15
N ILE A 86 31.88 13.42 9.01
CA ILE A 86 32.95 12.41 8.97
C ILE A 86 34.24 12.98 9.57
N GLU A 87 34.61 14.20 9.21
CA GLU A 87 35.78 14.90 9.76
C GLU A 87 35.68 15.08 11.28
N GLU A 88 34.53 15.49 11.81
CA GLU A 88 34.31 15.62 13.25
C GLU A 88 34.44 14.28 13.99
N LEU A 89 33.94 13.19 13.38
CA LEU A 89 34.10 11.85 13.94
C LEU A 89 35.55 11.37 13.92
N GLU A 90 36.33 11.75 12.92
CA GLU A 90 37.74 11.41 12.82
C GLU A 90 38.58 12.19 13.84
N GLN A 91 38.31 13.49 14.01
CA GLN A 91 38.93 14.33 15.05
C GLN A 91 38.66 13.77 16.45
N LYS A 92 37.40 13.43 16.78
CA LYS A 92 37.04 12.81 18.07
C LYS A 92 37.70 11.44 18.29
N LYS A 93 38.03 10.71 17.23
CA LYS A 93 38.78 9.45 17.32
C LYS A 93 40.27 9.71 17.56
N ALA A 94 40.84 10.74 16.92
CA ALA A 94 42.22 11.14 17.10
C ALA A 94 42.48 11.69 18.51
N GLU A 95 41.56 12.48 19.06
CA GLU A 95 41.64 13.02 20.44
C GLU A 95 41.51 11.95 21.54
N ARG A 96 40.93 10.79 21.20
CA ARG A 96 40.78 9.65 22.13
C ARG A 96 41.99 8.71 22.13
N LYS A 97 42.98 8.94 21.27
CA LYS A 97 44.19 8.11 21.14
C LYS A 97 45.37 8.79 21.79
#